data_AF-A0A7S3AA13-F1
#
_entry.id   AF-A0A7S3AA13-F1
#
_cell.length_a   1.000
_cell.length_b   1.000
_cell.length_c   1.000
_cell.angle_alpha   90.00
_cell.angle_beta   90.00
_cell.angle_gamma   90.00
#
_symmetry.space_group_name_H-M   'P 1'
#
loop_
_entity.id
_entity.type
_entity.pdbx_description
1 polymer ?
#
loop_
_entity_poly.entity_id
_entity_poly.type
_entity_poly.pdbx_seq_one_letter_code
_entity_poly.pdbx_strand_id
1 'polypeptide(L)'
;MNKELVELDQWIKKSIQSVPKSKRMLVTTHDAFQYYARAYGLTILGTLMGINTEEQPSAKMMSELISEIRLAKPPVVFFEKTVSPTLIRAVAEDANVDLCDESLYSDSIGPEGSGAETYQRMMAYNTRVIVDALGGRTGPPPLAFSSPP
;
A
#
# COMPACT_ATOMS: atom_id res chain seq x y z
N MET A 1 16.81 -11.61 18.02
CA MET A 1 15.92 -11.24 16.89
C MET A 1 14.50 -11.69 17.25
N ASN A 2 13.48 -10.83 17.11
CA ASN A 2 12.10 -11.19 17.47
C ASN A 2 11.55 -12.22 16.45
N LYS A 3 11.23 -13.44 16.91
CA LYS A 3 10.77 -14.56 16.06
C LYS A 3 9.51 -14.20 15.27
N GLU A 4 8.60 -13.45 15.89
CA GLU A 4 7.33 -13.03 15.27
C GLU A 4 7.56 -12.13 14.04
N LEU A 5 8.47 -11.17 14.14
CA LEU A 5 8.78 -10.26 13.02
C LEU A 5 9.48 -10.99 11.88
N VAL A 6 10.26 -12.03 12.18
CA VAL A 6 10.89 -12.89 11.16
C VAL A 6 9.84 -13.71 10.41
N GLU A 7 8.87 -14.28 11.13
CA GLU A 7 7.77 -15.02 10.51
C GLU A 7 6.88 -14.11 9.66
N LEU A 8 6.62 -12.88 10.13
CA LEU A 8 5.90 -11.85 9.39
C LEU A 8 6.64 -11.46 8.10
N ASP A 9 7.92 -11.11 8.18
CA ASP A 9 8.74 -10.75 7.02
C ASP A 9 8.72 -11.83 5.94
N GLN A 10 8.89 -13.10 6.35
CA GLN A 10 8.84 -14.24 5.43
C GLN A 10 7.47 -14.41 4.78
N TRP A 11 6.40 -14.22 5.54
CA TRP A 11 5.04 -14.30 5.03
C TRP A 11 4.74 -13.16 4.04
N ILE A 12 5.17 -11.93 4.33
CA ILE A 12 5.01 -10.78 3.43
C ILE A 12 5.74 -11.03 2.12
N LYS A 13 7.01 -11.46 2.21
CA LYS A 13 7.83 -11.76 1.03
C LYS A 13 7.20 -12.82 0.13
N LYS A 14 6.70 -13.92 0.70
CA LYS A 14 6.01 -14.98 -0.06
C LYS A 14 4.72 -14.47 -0.70
N SER A 15 3.95 -13.68 0.03
CA SER A 15 2.69 -13.11 -0.44
C SER A 15 2.91 -12.16 -1.62
N ILE A 16 3.85 -11.22 -1.53
CA ILE A 16 4.19 -10.32 -2.64
C ILE A 16 4.80 -11.07 -3.83
N GLN A 17 5.55 -12.15 -3.59
CA GLN A 17 6.07 -12.99 -4.68
C GLN A 17 4.99 -13.68 -5.50
N SER A 18 3.78 -13.85 -4.97
CA SER A 18 2.64 -14.38 -5.72
C SER A 18 2.09 -13.40 -6.77
N VAL A 19 2.32 -12.09 -6.59
CA VAL A 19 1.89 -11.05 -7.53
C VAL A 19 2.72 -11.17 -8.83
N PRO A 20 2.11 -11.14 -10.02
CA PRO A 20 2.85 -11.12 -11.28
C PRO A 20 3.85 -9.96 -11.32
N LYS A 21 5.10 -10.21 -11.75
CA LYS A 21 6.17 -9.18 -11.73
C LYS A 21 5.77 -7.88 -12.44
N SER A 22 5.05 -7.98 -13.55
CA SER A 22 4.56 -6.82 -14.32
C SER A 22 3.50 -5.98 -13.59
N LYS A 23 2.91 -6.50 -12.51
CA LYS A 23 1.88 -5.81 -11.71
C LYS A 23 2.41 -5.30 -10.37
N ARG A 24 3.70 -5.46 -10.05
CA ARG A 24 4.32 -5.09 -8.76
C ARG A 24 4.60 -3.59 -8.66
N MET A 25 3.59 -2.79 -8.95
CA MET A 25 3.63 -1.34 -8.92
C MET A 25 2.70 -0.86 -7.81
N LEU A 26 3.19 0.07 -6.99
CA LEU A 26 2.46 0.66 -5.89
C LEU A 26 2.38 2.18 -6.13
N VAL A 27 1.16 2.70 -6.06
CA VAL A 27 0.87 4.13 -6.12
C VAL A 27 0.11 4.47 -4.84
N THR A 28 0.62 5.40 -4.05
CA THR A 28 0.04 5.79 -2.74
C THR A 28 -0.10 7.30 -2.65
N THR A 29 -0.80 7.80 -1.64
CA THR A 29 -1.06 9.23 -1.51
C THR A 29 0.21 9.97 -1.08
N HIS A 30 0.99 9.41 -0.16
CA HIS A 30 2.27 10.01 0.26
C HIS A 30 3.40 8.98 0.37
N ASP A 31 4.61 9.48 0.63
CA ASP A 31 5.86 8.72 0.60
C ASP A 31 6.12 7.87 1.86
N ALA A 32 5.22 6.93 2.16
CA ALA A 32 5.32 6.04 3.33
C ALA A 32 5.90 4.64 3.05
N PHE A 33 5.81 4.16 1.82
CA PHE A 33 6.01 2.73 1.52
C PHE A 33 7.37 2.39 0.89
N GLN A 34 8.33 3.32 0.84
CA GLN A 34 9.63 3.10 0.17
C GLN A 34 10.42 1.92 0.75
N TYR A 35 10.48 1.80 2.08
CA TYR A 35 11.16 0.68 2.73
C TYR A 35 10.44 -0.65 2.48
N TYR A 36 9.12 -0.64 2.55
CA TYR A 36 8.28 -1.81 2.24
C TYR A 36 8.50 -2.28 0.79
N ALA A 37 8.41 -1.35 -0.16
CA ALA A 37 8.59 -1.63 -1.57
C ALA A 37 9.98 -2.19 -1.88
N ARG A 38 11.03 -1.58 -1.31
CA ARG A 38 12.41 -2.06 -1.45
C ARG A 38 12.61 -3.44 -0.85
N ALA A 39 12.07 -3.70 0.34
CA ALA A 39 12.23 -4.98 1.03
C ALA A 39 11.55 -6.14 0.27
N TYR A 40 10.38 -5.89 -0.31
CA TYR A 40 9.54 -6.95 -0.90
C TYR A 40 9.49 -6.96 -2.43
N GLY A 41 10.18 -6.03 -3.10
CA GLY A 41 10.31 -6.02 -4.56
C GLY A 41 9.09 -5.45 -5.28
N LEU A 42 8.55 -4.35 -4.76
CA LEU A 42 7.59 -3.49 -5.44
C LEU A 42 8.31 -2.24 -5.97
N THR A 43 7.74 -1.63 -7.00
CA THR A 43 8.15 -0.33 -7.51
C THR A 43 7.13 0.71 -7.09
N ILE A 44 7.57 1.76 -6.39
CA ILE A 44 6.75 2.96 -6.21
C ILE A 44 6.78 3.73 -7.52
N LEU A 45 5.64 3.92 -8.18
CA LEU A 45 5.60 4.72 -9.41
C LEU A 45 5.70 6.22 -9.10
N GLY A 46 5.00 6.66 -8.05
CA GLY A 46 5.01 8.03 -7.59
C GLY A 46 4.04 8.22 -6.42
N THR A 47 4.13 9.38 -5.77
CA THR A 47 3.26 9.79 -4.66
C THR A 47 2.82 11.24 -4.87
N LEU A 48 1.66 11.62 -4.34
CA LEU A 48 1.21 13.02 -4.43
C LEU A 48 1.98 13.90 -3.45
N MET A 49 2.24 13.42 -2.25
CA MET A 49 2.95 14.15 -1.22
C MET A 49 4.29 13.48 -0.91
N GLY A 50 5.23 14.28 -0.40
CA GLY A 50 6.45 13.77 0.19
C GLY A 50 6.20 13.13 1.56
N ILE A 51 7.23 13.11 2.41
CA ILE A 51 7.13 12.57 3.77
C ILE A 51 6.26 13.48 4.66
N ASN A 52 6.29 14.80 4.44
CA ASN A 52 5.44 15.74 5.15
C ASN A 52 4.07 15.86 4.45
N THR A 53 3.02 15.39 5.11
CA THR A 53 1.64 15.41 4.57
C THR A 53 0.89 16.72 4.85
N GLU A 54 1.50 17.67 5.58
CA GLU A 54 0.91 19.01 5.76
C GLU A 54 1.03 19.88 4.49
N GLU A 55 1.98 19.55 3.62
CA GLU A 55 2.19 20.25 2.36
C GLU A 55 1.20 19.76 1.30
N GLN A 56 0.43 20.70 0.74
CA GLN A 56 -0.45 20.36 -0.38
C GLN A 56 0.37 20.11 -1.66
N PRO A 57 0.03 19.06 -2.43
CA PRO A 57 0.70 18.81 -3.70
C PRO A 57 0.44 19.95 -4.69
N SER A 58 1.47 20.30 -5.46
CA SER A 58 1.31 21.27 -6.54
C SER A 58 0.55 20.65 -7.72
N ALA A 59 -0.11 21.49 -8.54
CA ALA A 59 -0.76 21.04 -9.77
C ALA A 59 0.20 20.35 -10.75
N LYS A 60 1.49 20.74 -10.72
CA LYS A 60 2.54 20.11 -11.50
C LYS A 60 2.77 18.65 -11.07
N MET A 61 2.90 18.41 -9.77
CA MET A 61 3.09 17.05 -9.22
C MET A 61 1.90 16.15 -9.55
N MET A 62 0.67 16.67 -9.46
CA MET A 62 -0.51 15.91 -9.87
C MET A 62 -0.46 15.53 -11.35
N SER A 63 -0.13 16.47 -12.23
CA SER A 63 -0.04 16.23 -13.68
C SER A 63 1.06 15.21 -14.03
N GLU A 64 2.20 15.28 -13.35
CA GLU A 64 3.30 14.31 -13.49
C GLU A 64 2.86 12.91 -13.07
N LEU A 65 2.23 12.78 -11.91
CA LEU A 65 1.73 11.49 -11.42
C LEU A 65 0.66 10.90 -12.35
N ILE A 66 -0.29 11.71 -12.84
CA ILE A 66 -1.30 11.26 -13.83
C ILE A 66 -0.61 10.71 -15.08
N SER A 67 0.43 11.38 -15.55
CA SER A 67 1.18 10.97 -16.74
C SER A 67 1.93 9.65 -16.52
N GLU A 68 2.57 9.49 -15.35
CA GLU A 68 3.25 8.26 -14.96
C GLU A 68 2.29 7.07 -14.84
N ILE A 69 1.12 7.27 -14.21
CA ILE A 69 0.08 6.24 -14.10
C ILE A 69 -0.43 5.82 -15.48
N ARG A 70 -0.72 6.77 -16.37
CA ARG A 70 -1.19 6.47 -17.74
C ARG A 70 -0.15 5.69 -18.55
N LEU A 71 1.14 5.96 -18.34
CA LEU A 71 2.24 5.27 -19.01
C LEU A 71 2.44 3.85 -18.45
N ALA A 72 2.50 3.72 -17.12
CA ALA A 72 2.79 2.48 -16.43
C ALA A 72 1.60 1.51 -16.38
N LYS A 73 0.37 2.05 -16.42
CA LYS A 73 -0.90 1.32 -16.34
C LYS A 73 -0.94 0.34 -15.16
N PRO A 74 -0.76 0.84 -13.92
CA PRO A 74 -0.90 -0.02 -12.75
C PRO A 74 -2.32 -0.59 -12.69
N PRO A 75 -2.52 -1.77 -12.08
CA PRO A 75 -3.86 -2.34 -11.93
C PRO A 75 -4.80 -1.44 -11.13
N VAL A 76 -4.25 -0.72 -10.16
CA VAL A 76 -5.01 0.06 -9.17
C VAL A 76 -4.10 1.12 -8.51
N VAL A 77 -4.71 2.17 -7.97
CA VAL A 77 -4.08 3.16 -7.09
C VAL A 77 -4.56 2.98 -5.66
N PHE A 78 -3.69 3.15 -4.66
CA PHE A 78 -4.03 2.99 -3.24
C PHE A 78 -4.14 4.35 -2.55
N PHE A 79 -4.85 4.38 -1.42
CA PHE A 79 -4.98 5.53 -0.55
C PHE A 79 -4.78 5.10 0.91
N GLU A 80 -4.35 6.01 1.78
CA GLU A 80 -4.15 5.72 3.21
C GLU A 80 -5.31 6.25 4.08
N LYS A 81 -5.48 5.65 5.26
CA LYS A 81 -6.48 6.08 6.25
C LYS A 81 -6.23 7.46 6.84
N THR A 82 -4.97 7.87 6.96
CA THR A 82 -4.56 9.11 7.64
C THR A 82 -4.74 10.35 6.77
N VAL A 83 -4.95 10.18 5.46
CA VAL A 83 -5.02 11.26 4.48
C VAL A 83 -6.36 11.23 3.75
N SER A 84 -6.94 12.39 3.49
CA SER A 84 -8.18 12.50 2.71
C SER A 84 -8.00 11.89 1.30
N PRO A 85 -8.90 10.99 0.84
CA PRO A 85 -8.77 10.34 -0.46
C PRO A 85 -9.15 11.24 -1.64
N THR A 86 -9.60 12.49 -1.41
CA THR A 86 -10.12 13.37 -2.46
C THR A 86 -9.12 13.57 -3.61
N LEU A 87 -7.86 13.85 -3.28
CA LEU A 87 -6.85 14.16 -4.29
C LEU A 87 -6.44 12.94 -5.09
N ILE A 88 -6.19 11.81 -4.42
CA ILE A 88 -5.79 10.57 -5.10
C ILE A 88 -6.94 9.98 -5.93
N ARG A 89 -8.19 10.19 -5.52
CA ARG A 89 -9.37 9.86 -6.32
C ARG A 89 -9.41 10.65 -7.62
N ALA A 90 -9.22 11.97 -7.56
CA ALA A 90 -9.18 12.82 -8.76
C ALA A 90 -8.05 12.38 -9.71
N VAL A 91 -6.87 12.04 -9.18
CA VAL A 91 -5.77 11.49 -9.98
C VAL A 91 -6.14 10.16 -10.63
N ALA A 92 -6.79 9.24 -9.90
CA ALA A 92 -7.21 7.96 -10.45
C ALA A 92 -8.24 8.12 -11.58
N GLU A 93 -9.23 9.01 -11.38
CA GLU A 93 -10.24 9.37 -12.39
C GLU A 93 -9.59 9.97 -13.64
N ASP A 94 -8.73 10.97 -13.48
CA ASP A 94 -8.04 11.61 -14.61
C ASP A 94 -7.08 10.65 -15.32
N ALA A 95 -6.42 9.77 -14.59
CA ALA A 95 -5.53 8.76 -15.18
C ALA A 95 -6.28 7.56 -15.79
N ASN A 96 -7.60 7.48 -15.60
CA ASN A 96 -8.45 6.36 -16.01
C ASN A 96 -7.92 5.01 -15.48
N VAL A 97 -7.69 4.97 -14.17
CA VAL A 97 -7.29 3.78 -13.41
C VAL A 97 -8.19 3.63 -12.18
N ASP A 98 -8.41 2.40 -11.74
CA ASP A 98 -9.24 2.14 -10.56
C ASP A 98 -8.52 2.60 -9.28
N LEU A 99 -9.30 3.15 -8.34
CA LEU A 99 -8.87 3.35 -6.96
C LEU A 99 -9.21 2.08 -6.17
N CYS A 100 -8.30 1.62 -5.31
CA CYS A 100 -8.53 0.45 -4.47
C CYS A 100 -9.73 0.70 -3.54
N ASP A 101 -10.52 -0.34 -3.29
CA ASP A 101 -11.68 -0.24 -2.39
C ASP A 101 -11.26 -0.17 -0.91
N GLU A 102 -10.12 -0.78 -0.58
CA GLU A 102 -9.56 -0.82 0.77
C GLU A 102 -8.41 0.20 0.91
N SER A 103 -8.40 0.94 2.02
CA SER A 103 -7.30 1.85 2.36
C SER A 103 -6.17 1.10 3.04
N LEU A 104 -4.96 1.66 2.95
CA LEU A 104 -3.78 1.22 3.68
C LEU A 104 -3.59 2.00 4.98
N TYR A 105 -2.80 1.43 5.89
CA TYR A 105 -2.31 2.08 7.10
C TYR A 105 -0.83 2.43 6.94
N SER A 106 -0.45 3.70 7.03
CA SER A 106 0.94 4.17 6.90
C SER A 106 1.54 4.59 8.23
N ASP A 107 0.91 5.58 8.88
CA ASP A 107 1.51 6.33 9.99
C ASP A 107 0.91 5.96 11.35
N SER A 108 -0.08 5.07 11.35
CA SER A 108 -0.75 4.59 12.55
C SER A 108 -1.26 3.17 12.37
N ILE A 109 -1.35 2.45 13.49
CA ILE A 109 -2.15 1.23 13.58
C ILE A 109 -3.64 1.57 13.46
N GLY A 110 -4.44 0.59 13.07
CA GLY A 110 -5.88 0.73 12.99
C GLY A 110 -6.56 0.74 14.36
N PRO A 111 -7.80 1.28 14.43
CA PRO A 111 -8.61 1.24 15.65
C PRO A 111 -9.03 -0.19 15.98
N GLU A 112 -9.54 -0.40 17.19
CA GLU A 112 -10.07 -1.70 17.62
C GLU A 112 -11.12 -2.25 16.64
N GLY A 113 -10.96 -3.53 16.25
CA GLY A 113 -11.85 -4.20 15.31
C GLY A 113 -11.50 -3.98 13.83
N SER A 114 -10.44 -3.24 13.52
CA SER A 114 -9.97 -3.02 12.14
C SER A 114 -9.19 -4.19 11.54
N GLY A 115 -8.70 -5.12 12.38
CA GLY A 115 -7.73 -6.13 11.97
C GLY A 115 -6.32 -5.57 11.75
N ALA A 116 -6.05 -4.33 12.18
CA ALA A 116 -4.77 -3.64 12.06
C ALA A 116 -4.31 -3.02 13.40
N GLU A 117 -4.77 -3.54 14.54
CA GLU A 117 -4.61 -2.94 15.88
C GLU A 117 -3.19 -3.00 16.45
N THR A 118 -2.31 -3.77 15.81
CA THR A 118 -0.89 -3.88 16.19
C THR A 118 -0.04 -3.70 14.95
N TYR A 119 1.24 -3.38 15.12
CA TYR A 119 2.16 -3.24 14.00
C TYR A 119 2.16 -4.48 13.09
N GLN A 120 2.19 -5.68 13.66
CA GLN A 120 2.21 -6.93 12.90
C GLN A 120 0.91 -7.15 12.12
N ARG A 121 -0.24 -6.86 12.75
CA ARG A 121 -1.55 -6.93 12.10
C ARG A 121 -1.72 -5.89 11.00
N MET A 122 -1.29 -4.66 11.24
CA MET A 122 -1.27 -3.57 10.26
C MET A 122 -0.45 -3.96 9.02
N MET A 123 0.75 -4.50 9.21
CA MET A 123 1.59 -4.98 8.12
C MET A 123 0.95 -6.15 7.37
N ALA A 124 0.35 -7.10 8.09
CA ALA A 124 -0.37 -8.22 7.48
C ALA A 124 -1.60 -7.77 6.67
N TYR A 125 -2.38 -6.83 7.22
CA TYR A 125 -3.51 -6.20 6.56
C TYR A 125 -3.09 -5.47 5.27
N ASN A 126 -2.08 -4.58 5.35
CA ASN A 126 -1.59 -3.85 4.18
C ASN A 126 -1.09 -4.81 3.10
N THR A 127 -0.39 -5.86 3.50
CA THR A 127 0.10 -6.88 2.56
C THR A 127 -1.05 -7.58 1.86
N ARG A 128 -2.10 -7.98 2.58
CA ARG A 128 -3.31 -8.58 2.00
C ARG A 128 -3.93 -7.64 0.97
N VAL A 129 -4.21 -6.40 1.35
CA VAL A 129 -4.81 -5.39 0.46
C VAL A 129 -3.97 -5.20 -0.80
N ILE A 130 -2.66 -5.01 -0.66
CA ILE A 130 -1.73 -4.83 -1.79
C ILE A 130 -1.71 -6.08 -2.69
N VAL A 131 -1.59 -7.27 -2.11
CA VAL A 131 -1.48 -8.52 -2.87
C VAL A 131 -2.76 -8.81 -3.63
N ASP A 132 -3.92 -8.69 -2.98
CA ASP A 132 -5.21 -8.98 -3.57
C ASP A 132 -5.50 -8.00 -4.71
N ALA A 133 -5.27 -6.70 -4.50
CA ALA A 133 -5.53 -5.68 -5.50
C ALA A 133 -4.56 -5.73 -6.70
N LEU A 134 -3.34 -6.26 -6.51
CA LEU A 134 -2.39 -6.51 -7.60
C LEU A 134 -2.54 -7.90 -8.26
N GLY A 135 -3.53 -8.69 -7.83
CA GLY A 135 -3.89 -9.99 -8.40
C GLY A 135 -2.98 -11.15 -7.98
N GLY A 136 -2.35 -11.05 -6.82
CA GLY A 136 -1.67 -12.16 -6.14
C GLY A 136 -2.62 -12.95 -5.23
N ARG A 137 -2.04 -13.73 -4.32
CA ARG A 137 -2.74 -14.52 -3.31
C ARG A 137 -1.98 -14.49 -2.00
N THR A 138 -2.68 -14.22 -0.91
CA THR A 138 -2.13 -14.37 0.43
C THR A 138 -2.45 -15.76 1.01
N GLY A 139 -1.48 -16.34 1.72
CA GLY A 139 -1.74 -17.47 2.62
C GLY A 139 -2.23 -16.97 3.98
N PRO A 140 -2.64 -17.85 4.90
CA PRO A 140 -3.02 -17.43 6.25
C PRO A 140 -1.83 -16.70 6.90
N PRO A 141 -2.05 -15.55 7.57
CA PRO A 141 -0.99 -14.86 8.30
C PRO A 141 -0.48 -15.74 9.45
N PRO A 142 0.76 -15.50 9.95
CA PRO A 142 1.28 -16.25 11.08
C PRO A 142 0.34 -16.23 12.30
N LEU A 143 0.19 -17.39 12.95
CA LEU A 143 -0.76 -17.62 14.06
C LEU A 143 -0.60 -16.65 15.23
N ALA A 144 0.61 -16.15 15.44
CA ALA A 144 0.92 -15.16 16.48
C ALA A 144 0.08 -13.88 16.37
N PHE A 145 -0.55 -13.62 15.22
CA PHE A 145 -1.33 -12.40 14.96
C PHE A 145 -2.82 -12.66 14.73
N SER A 146 -3.24 -13.93 14.68
CA SER A 146 -4.61 -14.35 14.32
C SER A 146 -5.60 -14.35 15.49
N SER A 147 -5.12 -14.38 16.73
CA SER A 147 -5.97 -14.38 17.93
C SER A 147 -6.23 -12.95 18.39
N PRO A 148 -7.47 -12.55 18.71
CA PRO A 148 -7.73 -11.27 19.38
C PRO A 148 -6.97 -11.19 20.73
N PRO A 149 -6.64 -9.98 21.21
CA PRO A 149 -6.11 -9.83 22.56
C PRO A 149 -7.06 -10.38 23.63
#